data_AF-S4XVJ0-F1
#
_entry.id   AF-S4XVJ0-F1
#
_cell.length_a   1.000
_cell.length_b   1.000
_cell.length_c   1.000
_cell.angle_alpha   90.00
_cell.angle_beta   90.00
_cell.angle_gamma   90.00
#
_symmetry.space_group_name_H-M   'P 1'
#
loop_
_entity.id
_entity.type
_entity.pdbx_description
1 polymer ?
#
loop_
_entity_poly.entity_id
_entity_poly.type
_entity_poly.pdbx_seq_one_letter_code
_entity_poly.pdbx_strand_id
1 'polypeptide(L)'
;MTVTIKVTTNSRHTQRITVTRNDEVLCVFAGSGERNAMTGQSTIVANSRAKLQAKFEYQTDINAEWRKSHQLKSGGPYAIGSYNLLVIVAENGDDSDYNDSVLEFSWSTST
;
A
#
# COMPACT_ATOMS: atom_id res chain seq x y z
N MET A 1 -17.79 -1.70 7.64
CA MET A 1 -16.62 -2.29 8.30
C MET A 1 -15.47 -1.30 8.27
N THR A 2 -14.59 -1.37 9.26
CA THR A 2 -13.41 -0.51 9.36
C THR A 2 -12.23 -1.27 8.78
N VAL A 3 -11.54 -0.67 7.82
CA VAL A 3 -10.34 -1.22 7.18
C VAL A 3 -9.14 -0.37 7.58
N THR A 4 -8.15 -0.97 8.21
CA THR A 4 -6.87 -0.35 8.48
C THR A 4 -5.97 -0.56 7.27
N ILE A 5 -5.37 0.52 6.81
CA ILE A 5 -4.39 0.56 5.71
C ILE A 5 -3.06 0.99 6.31
N LYS A 6 -2.02 0.19 6.11
CA LYS A 6 -0.68 0.48 6.59
C LYS A 6 0.30 0.35 5.44
N VAL A 7 1.30 1.25 5.41
CA VAL A 7 2.33 1.26 4.39
C VAL A 7 3.72 1.29 5.02
N THR A 8 4.60 0.41 4.55
CA THR A 8 6.03 0.38 4.90
C THR A 8 6.88 0.37 3.62
N THR A 9 8.15 0.76 3.74
CA THR A 9 9.11 0.82 2.64
C THR A 9 10.46 0.21 3.04
N ASN A 10 11.13 -0.45 2.09
CA ASN A 10 12.57 -0.75 2.09
C ASN A 10 13.15 -0.16 0.81
N SER A 11 13.25 1.17 0.75
CA SER A 11 13.79 1.84 -0.42
C SER A 11 14.37 3.19 -0.05
N ARG A 12 15.55 3.49 -0.59
CA ARG A 12 16.13 4.83 -0.59
C ARG A 12 15.32 5.83 -1.41
N HIS A 13 14.54 5.36 -2.38
CA HIS A 13 13.70 6.22 -3.22
C HIS A 13 12.41 6.57 -2.49
N THR A 14 11.92 7.80 -2.64
CA THR A 14 10.63 8.16 -2.02
C THR A 14 9.53 7.43 -2.75
N GLN A 15 8.78 6.65 -1.99
CA GLN A 15 7.59 5.94 -2.42
C GLN A 15 6.37 6.81 -2.22
N ARG A 16 5.35 6.63 -3.07
CA ARG A 16 4.03 7.21 -2.91
C ARG A 16 2.96 6.18 -3.24
N ILE A 17 2.06 5.98 -2.29
CA ILE A 17 0.91 5.10 -2.42
C ILE A 17 -0.34 5.95 -2.32
N THR A 18 -1.18 5.92 -3.36
CA THR A 18 -2.49 6.60 -3.36
C THR A 18 -3.59 5.55 -3.40
N VAL A 19 -4.47 5.56 -2.40
CA VAL A 19 -5.64 4.67 -2.35
C VAL A 19 -6.89 5.44 -2.72
N THR A 20 -7.64 4.94 -3.70
CA THR A 20 -8.87 5.57 -4.20
C THR A 20 -10.08 4.63 -4.12
N ARG A 21 -11.27 5.23 -4.15
CA ARG A 21 -12.56 4.54 -4.31
C ARG A 21 -13.45 5.35 -5.22
N ASN A 22 -13.81 4.81 -6.39
CA ASN A 22 -14.57 5.55 -7.41
C ASN A 22 -13.92 6.92 -7.71
N ASP A 23 -12.61 6.92 -7.94
CA ASP A 23 -11.78 8.11 -8.19
C ASP A 23 -11.65 9.13 -7.03
N GLU A 24 -12.35 8.93 -5.91
CA GLU A 24 -12.14 9.67 -4.67
C GLU A 24 -10.83 9.21 -4.01
N VAL A 25 -9.91 10.14 -3.74
CA VAL A 25 -8.69 9.86 -2.98
C VAL A 25 -9.05 9.69 -1.50
N LEU A 26 -8.85 8.49 -0.96
CA LEU A 26 -9.10 8.19 0.44
C LEU A 26 -7.88 8.50 1.32
N CYS A 27 -6.69 8.16 0.84
CA CYS A 27 -5.43 8.45 1.51
C CYS A 27 -4.26 8.46 0.53
N VAL A 28 -3.22 9.23 0.91
CA VAL A 28 -1.93 9.29 0.22
C VAL A 28 -0.85 9.10 1.28
N PHE A 29 0.03 8.14 1.06
CA PHE A 29 1.21 7.90 1.89
C PHE A 29 2.45 8.19 1.05
N ALA A 30 3.41 8.92 1.61
CA ALA A 30 4.67 9.19 0.94
C ALA A 30 5.83 9.14 1.93
N GLY A 31 6.91 8.48 1.55
CA GLY A 31 8.10 8.35 2.39
C GLY A 31 9.15 7.45 1.76
N SER A 32 10.37 7.51 2.31
CA SER A 32 11.50 6.64 1.96
C SER A 32 12.10 6.08 3.24
N GLY A 33 12.85 5.00 3.13
CA GLY A 33 13.62 4.44 4.23
C GLY A 33 13.87 2.96 4.05
N GLU A 34 14.90 2.46 4.74
CA GLU A 34 15.23 1.04 4.79
C GLU A 34 14.63 0.41 6.05
N ARG A 35 14.69 -0.93 6.14
CA ARG A 35 14.29 -1.71 7.33
C ARG A 35 12.80 -1.58 7.68
N ASN A 36 11.95 -1.65 6.65
CA ASN A 36 10.50 -1.56 6.77
C ASN A 36 10.03 -0.27 7.45
N ALA A 37 10.64 0.85 7.08
CA ALA A 37 10.26 2.15 7.60
C ALA A 37 8.76 2.40 7.32
N MET A 38 8.00 2.79 8.35
CA MET A 38 6.58 3.09 8.19
C MET A 38 6.40 4.44 7.50
N THR A 39 5.73 4.45 6.34
CA THR A 39 5.40 5.67 5.61
C THR A 39 4.04 6.23 6.02
N GLY A 40 3.16 5.38 6.57
CA GLY A 40 1.96 5.84 7.25
C GLY A 40 0.94 4.74 7.52
N GLN A 41 -0.14 5.17 8.18
CA GLN A 41 -1.30 4.34 8.47
C GLN A 41 -2.56 5.20 8.40
N SER A 42 -3.64 4.64 7.88
CA SER A 42 -4.97 5.25 7.92
C SER A 42 -6.04 4.21 8.16
N THR A 43 -7.22 4.67 8.54
CA THR A 43 -8.38 3.83 8.76
C THR A 43 -9.52 4.39 7.92
N ILE A 44 -10.13 3.53 7.10
CA ILE A 44 -11.27 3.91 6.26
C ILE A 44 -12.50 3.09 6.61
N VAL A 45 -13.68 3.69 6.38
CA VAL A 45 -14.93 2.95 6.43
C VAL A 45 -15.25 2.44 5.03
N ALA A 46 -15.35 1.13 4.89
CA ALA A 46 -15.72 0.45 3.67
C ALA A 46 -16.91 -0.48 3.91
N ASN A 47 -17.69 -0.75 2.86
CA ASN A 47 -18.69 -1.82 2.86
C ASN A 47 -18.22 -2.94 1.93
N SER A 48 -18.92 -4.08 1.94
CA SER A 48 -18.55 -5.27 1.16
C SER A 48 -18.57 -5.05 -0.37
N ARG A 49 -19.13 -3.94 -0.86
CA ARG A 49 -19.17 -3.57 -2.28
C ARG A 49 -18.12 -2.52 -2.64
N ALA A 50 -17.36 -2.00 -1.68
CA ALA A 50 -16.35 -0.98 -1.94
C ALA A 50 -15.22 -1.58 -2.79
N LYS A 51 -14.96 -0.97 -3.95
CA LYS A 51 -13.81 -1.30 -4.79
C LYS A 51 -12.72 -0.26 -4.52
N LEU A 52 -11.67 -0.69 -3.84
CA LEU A 52 -10.50 0.13 -3.60
C LEU A 52 -9.49 -0.09 -4.71
N GLN A 53 -8.79 0.97 -5.11
CA GLN A 53 -7.65 0.89 -6.02
C GLN A 53 -6.45 1.51 -5.33
N ALA A 54 -5.27 0.94 -5.54
CA ALA A 54 -4.02 1.47 -5.03
C ALA A 54 -3.07 1.75 -6.20
N LYS A 55 -2.56 2.98 -6.26
CA LYS A 55 -1.55 3.40 -7.22
C LYS A 55 -0.20 3.50 -6.49
N PHE A 56 0.80 2.82 -7.03
CA PHE A 56 2.16 2.80 -6.51
C PHE A 56 3.08 3.60 -7.43
N GLU A 57 3.79 4.54 -6.84
CA GLU A 57 4.73 5.40 -7.54
C GLU A 57 5.98 5.61 -6.70
N TYR A 58 7.07 6.00 -7.35
CA TYR A 58 8.33 6.37 -6.70
C TYR A 58 8.96 7.56 -7.40
N GLN A 59 9.81 8.31 -6.70
CA GLN A 59 10.71 9.28 -7.30
C GLN A 59 12.14 8.98 -6.84
N THR A 60 13.09 9.17 -7.73
CA THR A 60 14.50 8.91 -7.43
C THR A 60 15.18 10.04 -6.66
N ASP A 61 14.61 11.26 -6.71
CA ASP A 61 15.09 12.46 -6.05
C ASP A 61 13.90 13.44 -5.83
N ILE A 62 14.05 14.45 -4.97
CA ILE A 62 12.98 15.35 -4.50
C ILE A 62 12.24 16.12 -5.60
N ASN A 63 12.91 16.36 -6.74
CA ASN A 63 12.38 17.08 -7.89
C ASN A 63 12.21 16.19 -9.13
N ALA A 64 12.43 14.88 -9.00
CA ALA A 64 12.26 13.95 -10.10
C ALA A 64 10.76 13.72 -10.38
N GLU A 65 10.45 13.33 -11.62
CA GLU A 65 9.09 12.91 -11.95
C GLU A 65 8.71 11.64 -11.18
N TRP A 66 7.44 11.55 -10.81
CA TRP A 66 6.88 10.33 -10.24
C TRP A 66 6.77 9.26 -11.31
N ARG A 67 7.46 8.15 -11.06
CA ARG A 67 7.45 6.96 -11.91
C ARG A 67 6.51 5.94 -11.28
N LYS A 68 5.79 5.19 -12.11
CA LYS A 68 4.93 4.11 -11.65
C LYS A 68 5.76 2.87 -11.30
N SER A 69 5.50 2.28 -10.13
CA SER A 69 5.97 0.92 -9.82
C SER A 69 5.01 -0.07 -10.49
N HIS A 70 5.44 -0.67 -11.61
CA HIS A 70 4.59 -1.58 -12.41
C HIS A 70 4.72 -3.05 -12.01
N GLN A 71 5.77 -3.39 -11.24
CA GLN A 71 6.00 -4.74 -10.78
C GLN A 71 5.29 -4.97 -9.45
N LEU A 72 4.00 -5.28 -9.52
CA LEU A 72 3.16 -5.52 -8.35
C LEU A 72 2.95 -7.02 -8.13
N LYS A 73 2.99 -7.43 -6.86
CA LYS A 73 2.51 -8.75 -6.42
C LYS A 73 1.54 -8.57 -5.26
N SER A 74 0.66 -9.54 -5.07
CA SER A 74 -0.31 -9.51 -3.99
C SER A 74 -0.45 -10.88 -3.34
N GLY A 75 -0.72 -10.90 -2.04
CA GLY A 75 -1.05 -12.09 -1.27
C GLY A 75 -2.32 -11.88 -0.46
N GLY A 76 -3.20 -12.88 -0.47
CA GLY A 76 -4.49 -12.85 0.22
C GLY A 76 -5.69 -12.55 -0.71
N PRO A 77 -6.86 -12.18 -0.15
CA PRO A 77 -7.08 -11.98 1.28
C PRO A 77 -6.97 -13.28 2.08
N TYR A 78 -6.28 -13.23 3.22
CA TYR A 78 -6.17 -14.30 4.20
C TYR A 78 -7.19 -14.06 5.31
N ALA A 79 -7.85 -15.12 5.77
CA ALA A 79 -8.69 -15.11 6.96
C ALA A 79 -8.01 -15.88 8.09
N ILE A 80 -7.78 -15.21 9.22
CA ILE A 80 -7.16 -15.74 10.43
C ILE A 80 -8.16 -15.54 11.57
N GLY A 81 -9.06 -16.51 11.74
CA GLY A 81 -10.24 -16.34 12.59
C GLY A 81 -11.14 -15.23 12.02
N SER A 82 -11.46 -14.22 12.85
CA SER A 82 -12.23 -13.03 12.43
C SER A 82 -11.38 -11.94 11.79
N TYR A 83 -10.04 -12.06 11.84
CA TYR A 83 -9.12 -11.10 11.26
C TYR A 83 -8.85 -11.42 9.79
N ASN A 84 -8.84 -10.40 8.96
CA ASN A 84 -8.60 -10.52 7.53
C ASN A 84 -7.42 -9.63 7.13
N LEU A 85 -6.61 -10.11 6.19
CA LEU A 85 -5.39 -9.44 5.73
C LEU A 85 -5.24 -9.57 4.20
N LEU A 86 -4.96 -8.48 3.51
CA LEU A 86 -4.51 -8.45 2.12
C LEU A 86 -3.23 -7.64 2.05
N VAL A 87 -2.21 -8.17 1.39
CA VAL A 87 -0.92 -7.49 1.21
C VAL A 87 -0.67 -7.28 -0.27
N ILE A 88 -0.23 -6.08 -0.63
CA ILE A 88 0.26 -5.74 -1.96
C ILE A 88 1.68 -5.22 -1.82
N VAL A 89 2.58 -5.72 -2.64
CA VAL A 89 3.97 -5.29 -2.66
C VAL A 89 4.35 -4.76 -4.04
N ALA A 90 5.27 -3.83 -4.07
CA ALA A 90 5.77 -3.21 -5.29
C ALA A 90 7.30 -3.28 -5.37
N GLU A 91 7.78 -3.34 -6.60
CA GLU A 91 9.18 -3.28 -7.01
C GLU A 91 9.34 -2.12 -8.03
N ASN A 92 10.36 -1.29 -7.84
CA ASN A 92 10.67 -0.12 -8.65
C ASN A 92 11.42 -0.48 -9.93
N GLY A 93 12.02 -1.67 -9.97
CA GLY A 93 12.62 -2.33 -11.12
C GLY A 93 14.14 -2.31 -11.14
N ASP A 94 14.79 -1.93 -10.03
CA ASP A 94 16.23 -2.01 -9.84
C ASP A 94 16.68 -3.34 -9.24
N ASP A 95 15.82 -4.04 -8.51
CA ASP A 95 16.04 -5.45 -8.17
C ASP A 95 14.76 -6.32 -8.29
N SER A 96 14.60 -7.33 -7.44
CA SER A 96 13.50 -8.29 -7.50
C SER A 96 13.10 -8.81 -6.11
N ASP A 97 13.32 -8.00 -5.07
CA ASP A 97 12.99 -8.36 -3.70
C ASP A 97 11.52 -8.06 -3.34
N TYR A 98 10.86 -7.20 -4.14
CA TYR A 98 9.46 -6.79 -3.97
C TYR A 98 9.16 -6.22 -2.57
N ASN A 99 10.03 -5.37 -2.03
CA ASN A 99 9.78 -4.73 -0.73
C ASN A 99 9.91 -3.20 -0.75
N ASP A 100 10.18 -2.58 -1.91
CA ASP A 100 10.28 -1.13 -2.05
C ASP A 100 9.09 -0.42 -1.40
N SER A 101 7.89 -0.94 -1.64
CA SER A 101 6.66 -0.56 -0.94
C SER A 101 5.83 -1.79 -0.58
N VAL A 102 5.37 -1.84 0.67
CA VAL A 102 4.44 -2.86 1.17
C VAL A 102 3.19 -2.16 1.68
N LEU A 103 2.04 -2.51 1.11
CA LEU A 103 0.71 -2.02 1.47
C LEU A 103 -0.10 -3.15 2.09
N GLU A 104 -0.49 -2.98 3.35
CA GLU A 104 -1.29 -3.93 4.11
C GLU A 104 -2.70 -3.36 4.33
N PHE A 105 -3.71 -4.13 3.93
CA PHE A 105 -5.10 -3.92 4.31
C PHE A 105 -5.49 -4.94 5.36
N SER A 106 -6.08 -4.50 6.47
CA SER A 106 -6.61 -5.41 7.47
C SER A 106 -7.95 -4.97 8.02
N TRP A 107 -8.82 -5.94 8.30
CA TRP A 107 -10.14 -5.69 8.87
C TRP A 107 -10.62 -6.88 9.69
N SER A 108 -11.55 -6.63 10.61
CA SER A 108 -12.22 -7.70 11.37
C SER A 108 -13.66 -7.85 10.91
N THR A 109 -14.11 -9.10 10.75
CA THR A 109 -15.52 -9.42 10.56
C THR A 109 -16.12 -9.81 11.90
N SER A 110 -17.20 -9.17 12.32
CA SER A 110 -18.02 -9.67 13.42
C SER A 110 -18.64 -11.01 13.01
N THR A 111 -18.50 -12.02 13.86
CA THR A 111 -19.21 -13.31 13.74
C THR A 111 -20.70 -13.12 13.93
#